data_AF-A0A941G7Y8-F1
#
_entry.id   AF-A0A941G7Y8-F1
#
_cell.length_a   1.000
_cell.length_b   1.000
_cell.length_c   1.000
_cell.angle_alpha   90.00
_cell.angle_beta   90.00
_cell.angle_gamma   90.00
#
_symmetry.space_group_name_H-M   'P 1'
#
loop_
_entity.id
_entity.type
_entity.pdbx_description
1 polymer ?
#
loop_
_entity_poly.entity_id
_entity_poly.type
_entity_poly.pdbx_seq_one_letter_code
_entity_poly.pdbx_strand_id
1 'polypeptide(L)' 'MNYSDPDLQDRLAADYVAGVLRAGARRRFAGLLREDAALRQRVRDWEERLLPLALALPPQAPPEHVWTAIAARIRSRPE' A
#
# COMPACT_ATOMS: atom_id res chain seq x y z
N MET A 1 -11.33 -3.80 -18.53
CA MET A 1 -11.93 -3.77 -17.18
C MET A 1 -12.63 -2.43 -17.07
N ASN A 2 -13.91 -2.42 -16.72
CA ASN A 2 -14.64 -1.19 -16.47
C ASN A 2 -14.38 -0.77 -15.02
N TYR A 3 -13.50 0.21 -14.81
CA TYR A 3 -13.15 0.68 -13.47
C TYR A 3 -14.20 1.62 -12.87
N SER A 4 -15.32 1.88 -13.55
CA SER A 4 -16.43 2.68 -13.03
C SER A 4 -17.40 1.89 -12.16
N ASP A 5 -17.26 0.57 -12.08
CA ASP A 5 -18.09 -0.30 -11.24
C ASP A 5 -17.69 -0.15 -9.75
N PRO A 6 -18.56 0.38 -8.88
CA PRO A 6 -18.25 0.60 -7.47
C PRO A 6 -17.86 -0.66 -6.70
N ASP A 7 -18.48 -1.81 -7.02
CA ASP A 7 -18.22 -3.08 -6.33
C ASP A 7 -16.84 -3.63 -6.71
N LEU A 8 -16.47 -3.47 -7.98
CA LEU A 8 -15.14 -3.83 -8.45
C LEU A 8 -14.07 -2.93 -7.83
N GLN A 9 -14.33 -1.63 -7.73
CA GLN A 9 -13.41 -0.69 -7.10
C GLN A 9 -13.16 -1.03 -5.63
N ASP A 10 -14.22 -1.36 -4.88
CA ASP A 10 -14.10 -1.73 -3.46
C ASP A 10 -13.29 -3.02 -3.28
N ARG A 11 -13.59 -4.07 -4.06
CA ARG A 11 -12.82 -5.33 -4.02
C ARG A 11 -11.35 -5.13 -4.37
N LEU A 12 -11.06 -4.36 -5.42
CA LEU A 12 -9.67 -4.08 -5.82
C LEU A 12 -8.93 -3.25 -4.78
N ALA A 13 -9.62 -2.32 -4.09
CA ALA A 13 -9.04 -1.57 -2.97
C ALA A 13 -8.69 -2.51 -1.80
N ALA A 14 -9.60 -3.41 -1.42
CA ALA A 14 -9.37 -4.43 -0.39
C ALA A 14 -8.15 -5.30 -0.74
N ASP A 15 -8.11 -5.83 -1.97
CA ASP A 15 -7.02 -6.69 -2.45
C ASP A 15 -5.68 -5.95 -2.52
N TYR A 16 -5.72 -4.65 -2.87
CA TYR A 16 -4.53 -3.80 -2.92
C TYR A 16 -3.94 -3.59 -1.53
N VAL A 17 -4.77 -3.25 -0.54
CA VAL A 17 -4.34 -3.02 0.85
C VAL A 17 -3.86 -4.32 1.49
N ALA A 18 -4.57 -5.44 1.28
CA ALA A 18 -4.16 -6.75 1.76
C ALA A 18 -2.89 -7.30 1.07
N GLY A 19 -2.45 -6.67 -0.04
CA GLY A 19 -1.23 -7.04 -0.75
C GLY A 19 -1.36 -8.30 -1.63
N VAL A 20 -2.58 -8.75 -1.93
CA VAL A 20 -2.83 -10.00 -2.69
C VAL A 20 -2.87 -9.79 -4.21
N LEU A 21 -2.87 -8.53 -4.67
CA LEU A 21 -2.81 -8.23 -6.10
C LEU A 21 -1.50 -8.67 -6.74
N ARG A 22 -1.60 -9.40 -7.86
CA ARG A 22 -0.46 -9.73 -8.73
C ARG A 22 0.23 -8.46 -9.23
N ALA A 23 1.54 -8.53 -9.48
CA ALA A 23 2.37 -7.37 -9.85
C ALA A 23 1.80 -6.51 -11.00
N GLY A 24 1.26 -7.13 -12.06
CA GLY A 24 0.63 -6.41 -13.17
C GLY A 24 -0.69 -5.71 -12.80
N ALA A 25 -1.50 -6.31 -11.92
CA ALA A 25 -2.72 -5.68 -11.42
C ALA A 25 -2.40 -4.54 -10.45
N ARG A 26 -1.45 -4.76 -9.53
CA ARG A 26 -1.00 -3.75 -8.57
C ARG A 26 -0.46 -2.50 -9.26
N ARG A 27 0.39 -2.64 -10.28
CA ARG A 27 0.92 -1.49 -11.04
C ARG A 27 -0.17 -0.69 -11.75
N ARG A 28 -1.14 -1.37 -12.37
CA ARG A 28 -2.28 -0.72 -13.02
C ARG A 28 -3.16 0.01 -12.00
N PHE A 29 -3.50 -0.65 -10.90
CA PHE A 29 -4.29 -0.07 -9.82
C PHE A 29 -3.61 1.15 -9.19
N ALA A 30 -2.29 1.07 -8.94
CA ALA A 30 -1.50 2.21 -8.49
C ALA A 30 -1.49 3.38 -9.49
N GLY A 31 -1.63 3.11 -10.79
CA GLY A 31 -1.87 4.12 -11.81
C GLY A 31 -3.21 4.83 -11.61
N LEU A 32 -4.29 4.06 -11.48
CA LEU A 32 -5.65 4.59 -11.26
C LEU A 32 -5.75 5.43 -9.98
N LEU A 33 -5.06 5.03 -8.91
CA LEU A 33 -5.04 5.80 -7.66
C LEU A 33 -4.51 7.23 -7.81
N ARG A 34 -3.68 7.52 -8.82
CA ARG A 34 -3.19 8.89 -9.04
C ARG A 34 -4.30 9.80 -9.57
N GLU A 35 -5.22 9.26 -10.34
CA GLU A 35 -6.21 10.02 -11.09
C GLU A 35 -7.58 10.03 -10.37
N ASP A 36 -7.90 9.01 -9.58
CA ASP A 36 -9.21 8.84 -8.95
C ASP A 36 -9.19 9.09 -7.44
N ALA A 37 -9.80 10.20 -7.01
CA ALA A 37 -9.92 10.56 -5.59
C ALA A 37 -10.87 9.64 -4.80
N ALA A 38 -11.93 9.13 -5.43
CA ALA A 38 -12.88 8.23 -4.79
C ALA A 38 -12.27 6.84 -4.58
N LEU A 39 -11.40 6.40 -5.49
CA LEU A 39 -10.63 5.17 -5.33
C LEU A 39 -9.60 5.29 -4.19
N ARG A 40 -8.95 6.45 -4.06
CA ARG A 40 -8.07 6.74 -2.90
C ARG A 40 -8.83 6.70 -1.58
N GLN A 41 -10.06 7.21 -1.53
CA GLN A 41 -10.87 7.14 -0.31
C GLN A 41 -11.15 5.68 0.07
N ARG A 42 -11.56 4.83 -0.88
CA ARG A 42 -11.78 3.40 -0.62
C ARG A 42 -10.54 2.70 -0.08
N VAL A 43 -9.36 3.00 -0.63
CA VAL A 43 -8.09 2.48 -0.11
C VAL A 43 -7.88 2.90 1.34
N ARG A 44 -8.10 4.19 1.68
CA ARG A 44 -8.01 4.65 3.07
C ARG A 44 -8.98 3.92 3.98
N ASP A 45 -10.23 3.74 3.55
CA ASP A 45 -11.23 3.03 4.35
C ASP A 45 -10.79 1.59 4.66
N TRP A 46 -10.13 0.91 3.70
CA TRP A 46 -9.56 -0.41 3.91
C TRP A 46 -8.29 -0.39 4.78
N GLU A 47 -7.42 0.61 4.64
CA GLU A 47 -6.26 0.81 5.51
C GLU A 47 -6.69 1.01 6.97
N GLU A 48 -7.70 1.85 7.23
CA GLU A 48 -8.24 2.09 8.57
C GLU A 48 -8.81 0.82 9.22
N ARG A 49 -9.37 -0.08 8.42
CA ARG A 49 -9.89 -1.38 8.90
C ARG A 49 -8.77 -2.40 9.19
N LEU A 50 -7.73 -2.43 8.35
CA LEU A 50 -6.72 -3.50 8.39
C LEU A 50 -5.47 -3.14 9.20
N LEU A 51 -5.04 -1.88 9.21
CA LEU A 51 -3.84 -1.45 9.95
C LEU A 51 -3.91 -1.72 11.47
N PRO A 52 -5.05 -1.54 12.16
CA PRO A 52 -5.13 -1.88 13.58
C PRO A 52 -4.81 -3.35 13.89
N LEU A 53 -5.06 -4.26 12.94
CA LEU A 53 -4.72 -5.68 13.09
C LEU A 53 -3.20 -5.89 13.10
N ALA A 54 -2.45 -5.12 12.30
CA ALA A 54 -1.00 -5.16 12.31
C ALA A 54 -0.41 -4.62 13.62
N LEU A 55 -1.08 -3.66 14.27
CA LEU A 55 -0.67 -3.10 15.56
C LEU A 55 -0.88 -4.06 16.75
N ALA A 56 -1.74 -5.07 16.62
CA ALA A 56 -1.86 -6.16 17.60
C ALA A 56 -0.65 -7.14 17.56
N LEU A 57 0.13 -7.05 16.49
CA LEU A 57 1.53 -7.41 16.33
C LEU A 57 2.45 -7.33 17.56
N PRO A 58 2.99 -8.41 18.17
CA PRO A 58 4.17 -8.23 19.02
C PRO A 58 5.30 -7.58 18.20
N PRO A 59 5.97 -6.53 18.72
CA PRO A 59 7.04 -5.86 17.99
C PRO A 59 8.24 -6.79 17.79
N GLN A 60 8.77 -6.83 16.57
CA GLN A 60 9.98 -7.58 16.24
C GLN A 60 11.09 -6.60 15.86
N ALA A 61 12.19 -6.62 16.63
CA ALA A 61 13.34 -5.76 16.35
C ALA A 61 14.08 -6.23 15.09
N PRO A 62 14.30 -5.36 14.08
CA PRO A 62 15.16 -5.68 12.96
C PRO A 62 16.64 -5.68 13.38
N PRO A 63 17.52 -6.38 12.64
CA PRO A 63 18.97 -6.28 12.86
C PRO A 63 19.50 -4.85 12.71
N GLU A 64 20.46 -4.43 13.54
CA GLU A 64 20.98 -3.04 13.56
C GLU A 64 21.50 -2.57 12.20
N HIS A 65 22.15 -3.45 11.44
CA HIS A 65 22.72 -3.13 10.14
C HIS A 65 21.67 -2.65 9.11
N VAL A 66 20.40 -3.05 9.29
CA VAL A 66 19.29 -2.59 8.43
C VAL A 66 19.14 -1.08 8.56
N TRP A 67 19.25 -0.55 9.78
CA TRP A 67 19.12 0.88 10.01
C TRP A 67 20.31 1.67 9.48
N THR A 68 21.52 1.14 9.65
CA THR A 68 22.74 1.71 9.04
C THR A 68 22.63 1.79 7.52
N ALA A 69 22.15 0.72 6.87
CA ALA A 69 21.98 0.67 5.41
C ALA A 69 20.93 1.67 4.90
N ILE A 70 19.79 1.79 5.60
CA ILE A 70 18.75 2.78 5.27
C ILE A 70 19.31 4.20 5.38
N ALA A 71 19.98 4.52 6.50
CA ALA A 71 20.54 5.85 6.73
C ALA A 71 21.62 6.23 5.71
N ALA A 72 22.47 5.28 5.31
CA ALA A 72 23.47 5.50 4.26
C ALA A 72 22.80 5.80 2.90
N ARG A 73 21.78 5.03 2.51
CA ARG A 73 21.10 5.21 1.22
C ARG A 73 20.37 6.55 1.11
N ILE A 74 19.73 7.00 2.19
CA ILE A 74 19.05 8.31 2.23
C ILE A 74 20.07 9.45 2.12
N ARG A 75 21.19 9.39 2.86
CA ARG A 75 22.25 10.42 2.79
C ARG A 75 22.99 10.45 1.45
N SER A 76 23.09 9.31 0.78
CA SER A 76 23.84 9.18 -0.49
C SER A 76 23.12 9.71 -1.73
N ARG A 77 21.90 10.26 -1.60
CA ARG A 77 21.17 10.86 -2.72
C ARG A 77 21.59 12.35 -2.80
N PRO A 78 22.47 12.75 -3.74
CA PRO A 78 22.71 14.16 -3.99
C PRO A 78 21.44 14.74 -4.65
N GLU A 79 21.13 16.00 -4.36
CA GLU A 79 20.17 16.77 -5.16
C GLU A 79 20.69 17.00 -6.59
#